data_AF-A0A3M1QFQ6-F1
#
_entry.id   AF-A0A3M1QFQ6-F1
#
_cell.length_a   1.000
_cell.length_b   1.000
_cell.length_c   1.000
_cell.angle_alpha   90.00
_cell.angle_beta   90.00
_cell.angle_gamma   90.00
#
_symmetry.space_group_name_H-M   'P 1'
#
loop_
_entity.id
_entity.type
_entity.pdbx_description
1 polymer ?
#
loop_
_entity_poly.entity_id
_entity_poly.type
_entity_poly.pdbx_seq_one_letter_code
_entity_poly.pdbx_strand_id
1 'polypeptide(L)'
;MAIDYIIDYKCFPKQELDTDGIVQRLKDRARAEEIIRLYRREGDTRPPSQMGFELTRTTPDGEETTEVVNVQHLLYRASTLDQYTPYCDGCPANRTGEPFGCVGFIQYPISLAAEAWLLKQLPVPDDTLVWLLLKQGVQELGYDGAQVAELRTAESPYFESADTLARTLGEFQITSNQVFEMIFLLGHIQPHHAGMLLLFFHAIARDLEADEIMHITPAPVDFAEQHPFLYQPDPADDTTTSEFKQFFLALYLAWGLNVPLLLDV
;
A
#
# COMPACT_ATOMS: atom_id res chain seq x y z
N MET A 1 -12.28 0.16 4.67
CA MET A 1 -11.79 0.06 3.28
C MET A 1 -10.32 0.44 3.31
N ALA A 2 -9.52 -0.01 2.34
CA ALA A 2 -8.09 0.20 2.34
C ALA A 2 -7.55 0.15 0.90
N ILE A 3 -6.34 0.69 0.70
CA ILE A 3 -5.53 0.42 -0.48
C ILE A 3 -4.78 -0.87 -0.21
N ASP A 4 -5.04 -1.94 -0.95
CA ASP A 4 -4.26 -3.18 -0.83
C ASP A 4 -3.10 -3.17 -1.83
N TYR A 5 -1.95 -3.68 -1.40
CA TYR A 5 -0.77 -3.79 -2.23
C TYR A 5 -0.06 -5.13 -2.06
N ILE A 6 0.55 -5.62 -3.13
CA ILE A 6 1.07 -6.98 -3.20
C ILE A 6 2.34 -7.04 -4.03
N ILE A 7 3.41 -7.59 -3.46
CA ILE A 7 4.64 -7.87 -4.20
C ILE A 7 4.37 -9.06 -5.14
N ASP A 8 4.43 -8.88 -6.47
CA ASP A 8 4.09 -9.92 -7.46
C ASP A 8 5.18 -10.97 -7.68
N TYR A 9 5.74 -11.47 -6.58
CA TYR A 9 6.70 -12.55 -6.60
C TYR A 9 6.02 -13.89 -6.91
N LYS A 10 6.54 -14.63 -7.89
CA LYS A 10 6.02 -15.94 -8.28
C LYS A 10 6.39 -16.99 -7.23
N CYS A 11 5.41 -17.44 -6.45
CA CYS A 11 5.57 -18.50 -5.46
C CYS A 11 4.49 -19.57 -5.62
N PHE A 12 4.73 -20.75 -5.04
CA PHE A 12 3.80 -21.88 -5.13
C PHE A 12 2.38 -21.55 -4.64
N PRO A 13 2.16 -20.89 -3.49
CA PRO A 13 0.81 -20.52 -3.05
C PRO A 13 0.02 -19.68 -4.07
N LYS A 14 0.68 -18.72 -4.74
CA LYS A 14 0.04 -17.89 -5.77
C LYS A 14 -0.24 -18.64 -7.07
N GLN A 15 0.46 -19.73 -7.36
CA GLN A 15 0.16 -20.56 -8.52
C GLN A 15 -1.08 -21.43 -8.27
N GLU A 16 -1.26 -21.90 -7.02
CA GLU A 16 -2.38 -22.75 -6.64
C GLU A 16 -3.67 -21.97 -6.35
N LEU A 17 -3.56 -20.82 -5.68
CA LEU A 17 -4.71 -20.05 -5.21
C LEU A 17 -4.98 -18.75 -5.95
N ASP A 18 -4.09 -18.36 -6.87
CA ASP A 18 -3.99 -17.02 -7.44
C ASP A 18 -3.79 -15.91 -6.37
N THR A 19 -3.45 -14.70 -6.83
CA THR A 19 -3.18 -13.57 -5.92
C THR A 19 -4.46 -13.08 -5.24
N ASP A 20 -5.54 -12.92 -6.00
CA ASP A 20 -6.82 -12.41 -5.49
C ASP A 20 -7.45 -13.39 -4.49
N GLY A 21 -7.31 -14.68 -4.73
CA GLY A 21 -7.76 -15.76 -3.89
C GLY A 21 -7.03 -15.82 -2.56
N ILE A 22 -5.74 -15.46 -2.52
CA ILE A 22 -4.99 -15.27 -1.27
C ILE A 22 -5.52 -14.03 -0.53
N VAL A 23 -5.58 -12.87 -1.21
CA VAL A 23 -6.04 -11.60 -0.63
C VAL A 23 -7.44 -11.73 -0.05
N GLN A 24 -8.36 -12.34 -0.79
CA GLN A 24 -9.73 -12.52 -0.34
C GLN A 24 -9.81 -13.38 0.93
N ARG A 25 -8.97 -14.40 1.06
CA ARG A 25 -8.92 -15.27 2.26
C ARG A 25 -8.29 -14.55 3.45
N LEU A 26 -7.30 -13.70 3.23
CA LEU A 26 -6.76 -12.81 4.27
C LEU A 26 -7.81 -11.80 4.74
N LYS A 27 -8.53 -11.17 3.80
CA LYS A 27 -9.66 -10.26 4.09
C LYS A 27 -10.78 -10.99 4.85
N ASP A 28 -11.12 -12.21 4.47
CA ASP A 28 -12.11 -13.05 5.16
C ASP A 28 -11.69 -13.35 6.61
N ARG A 29 -10.40 -13.68 6.83
CA ARG A 29 -9.83 -13.91 8.18
C ARG A 29 -9.94 -12.67 9.05
N ALA A 30 -9.42 -11.54 8.56
CA ALA A 30 -9.41 -10.28 9.29
C ALA A 30 -10.84 -9.82 9.63
N ARG A 31 -11.77 -9.95 8.68
CA ARG A 31 -13.19 -9.62 8.90
C ARG A 31 -13.83 -10.53 9.95
N ALA A 32 -13.59 -11.84 9.88
CA ALA A 32 -14.10 -12.79 10.85
C ALA A 32 -13.60 -12.47 12.27
N GLU A 33 -12.31 -12.18 12.41
CA GLU A 33 -11.69 -11.83 13.70
C GLU A 33 -12.24 -10.52 14.28
N GLU A 34 -12.44 -9.48 13.46
CA GLU A 34 -13.00 -8.22 13.93
C GLU A 34 -14.47 -8.35 14.35
N ILE A 35 -15.28 -9.10 13.60
CA ILE A 35 -16.66 -9.39 13.98
C ILE A 35 -16.72 -10.19 15.29
N ILE A 36 -15.88 -11.21 15.45
CA ILE A 36 -15.78 -11.95 16.71
C ILE A 36 -15.40 -11.00 17.84
N ARG A 37 -14.43 -10.11 17.63
CA ARG A 37 -13.99 -9.13 18.63
C ARG A 37 -15.12 -8.17 19.03
N LEU A 38 -15.91 -7.70 18.06
CA LEU A 38 -17.08 -6.83 18.30
C LEU A 38 -18.12 -7.54 19.17
N TYR A 39 -18.54 -8.74 18.77
CA TYR A 39 -19.52 -9.54 19.52
C TYR A 39 -19.05 -9.82 20.96
N ARG A 40 -17.77 -10.15 21.14
CA ARG A 40 -17.18 -10.40 22.46
C ARG A 40 -17.17 -9.14 23.33
N ARG A 41 -16.96 -7.95 22.74
CA ARG A 41 -17.02 -6.66 23.44
C ARG A 41 -18.42 -6.36 23.95
N GLU A 42 -19.45 -6.80 23.23
CA GLU A 42 -20.86 -6.67 23.60
C GLU A 42 -21.32 -7.76 24.59
N GLY A 43 -20.42 -8.63 25.04
CA GLY A 43 -20.72 -9.70 25.98
C GLY A 43 -21.34 -10.95 25.35
N ASP A 44 -21.41 -11.02 24.03
CA ASP A 44 -21.86 -12.22 23.33
C ASP A 44 -20.79 -13.31 23.39
N THR A 45 -21.18 -14.50 23.86
CA THR A 45 -20.30 -15.67 24.03
C THR A 45 -20.61 -16.82 23.05
N ARG A 46 -21.55 -16.63 22.11
CA ARG A 46 -21.90 -17.63 21.09
C ARG A 46 -20.67 -18.03 20.26
N PRO A 47 -20.61 -19.27 19.74
CA PRO A 47 -19.52 -19.69 18.86
C PRO A 47 -19.61 -18.99 17.47
N PRO A 48 -18.50 -18.89 16.71
CA PRO A 48 -18.50 -18.28 15.37
C PRO A 48 -19.52 -18.87 14.40
N SER A 49 -19.89 -20.14 14.55
CA SER A 49 -20.94 -20.80 13.75
C SER A 49 -22.34 -20.19 13.91
N GLN A 50 -22.58 -19.47 15.01
CA GLN A 50 -23.85 -18.80 15.31
C GLN A 50 -23.76 -17.28 15.14
N MET A 51 -22.63 -16.76 14.66
CA MET A 51 -22.44 -15.34 14.36
C MET A 51 -22.66 -15.09 12.87
N GLY A 52 -23.41 -14.04 12.56
CA GLY A 52 -23.62 -13.58 11.19
C GLY A 52 -23.71 -12.06 11.17
N PHE A 53 -23.43 -11.48 10.02
CA PHE A 53 -23.61 -10.06 9.78
C PHE A 53 -24.12 -9.85 8.36
N GLU A 54 -24.84 -8.76 8.16
CA GLU A 54 -25.29 -8.35 6.84
C GLU A 54 -24.16 -7.54 6.18
N LEU A 55 -23.73 -8.02 5.01
CA LEU A 55 -22.79 -7.30 4.16
C LEU A 55 -23.59 -6.69 3.02
N THR A 56 -23.73 -5.36 3.04
CA THR A 56 -24.27 -4.62 1.90
C THR A 56 -23.11 -4.26 0.96
N ARG A 57 -23.21 -4.69 -0.30
CA ARG A 57 -22.30 -4.31 -1.39
C ARG A 57 -23.08 -3.56 -2.45
N THR A 58 -22.63 -2.36 -2.77
CA THR A 58 -23.12 -1.60 -3.92
C THR A 58 -22.36 -2.06 -5.16
N THR A 59 -23.08 -2.55 -6.17
CA THR A 59 -22.47 -2.89 -7.46
C THR A 59 -22.12 -1.61 -8.23
N PRO A 60 -21.25 -1.68 -9.27
CA PRO A 60 -20.99 -0.54 -10.15
C PRO A 60 -22.25 0.05 -10.82
N ASP A 61 -23.31 -0.76 -10.96
CA ASP A 61 -24.61 -0.35 -11.50
C ASP A 61 -25.51 0.34 -10.45
N GLY A 62 -25.03 0.50 -9.21
CA GLY A 62 -25.76 1.14 -8.11
C GLY A 62 -26.75 0.24 -7.38
N GLU A 63 -26.76 -1.07 -7.65
CA GLU A 63 -27.62 -2.01 -6.94
C GLU A 63 -26.99 -2.41 -5.60
N GLU A 64 -27.72 -2.22 -4.50
CA GLU A 64 -27.32 -2.69 -3.19
C GLU A 64 -27.73 -4.15 -2.99
N THR A 65 -26.73 -5.03 -2.92
CA THR A 65 -26.92 -6.44 -2.56
C THR A 65 -26.59 -6.62 -1.09
N THR A 66 -27.56 -7.05 -0.30
CA THR A 66 -27.34 -7.41 1.11
C THR A 66 -27.28 -8.91 1.25
N GLU A 67 -26.11 -9.43 1.65
CA GLU A 67 -25.89 -10.85 1.88
C GLU A 67 -25.63 -11.11 3.36
N VAL A 68 -26.30 -12.11 3.94
CA VAL A 68 -26.01 -12.56 5.31
C VAL A 68 -24.79 -13.47 5.28
N VAL A 69 -23.67 -12.99 5.82
CA VAL A 69 -22.41 -13.72 5.85
C VAL A 69 -22.24 -14.41 7.20
N ASN A 70 -22.03 -15.73 7.17
CA ASN A 70 -21.72 -16.52 8.37
C ASN A 70 -20.21 -16.46 8.68
N VAL A 71 -19.86 -16.12 9.93
CA VAL A 71 -18.46 -15.95 10.36
C VAL A 71 -17.66 -17.26 10.26
N GLN A 72 -18.28 -18.41 10.54
CA GLN A 72 -17.61 -19.72 10.41
C GLN A 72 -17.24 -20.04 8.97
N HIS A 73 -18.04 -19.61 7.99
CA HIS A 73 -17.72 -19.81 6.58
C HIS A 73 -16.47 -19.01 6.17
N LEU A 74 -16.34 -17.77 6.64
CA LEU A 74 -15.14 -16.96 6.43
C LEU A 74 -13.90 -17.62 7.03
N LEU A 75 -13.99 -18.09 8.29
CA LEU A 75 -12.88 -18.81 8.94
C LEU A 75 -12.50 -20.08 8.19
N TYR A 76 -13.48 -20.84 7.68
CA TYR A 76 -13.22 -22.04 6.90
C TYR A 76 -12.47 -21.72 5.60
N ARG A 77 -12.94 -20.73 4.83
CA ARG A 77 -12.25 -20.27 3.61
C ARG A 77 -10.85 -19.77 3.91
N ALA A 78 -10.68 -19.01 5.00
CA ALA A 78 -9.38 -18.52 5.44
C ALA A 78 -8.43 -19.66 5.85
N SER A 79 -8.94 -20.72 6.48
CA SER A 79 -8.10 -21.85 6.95
C SER A 79 -7.42 -22.61 5.81
N THR A 80 -7.90 -22.50 4.57
CA THR A 80 -7.23 -23.11 3.42
C THR A 80 -5.85 -22.50 3.13
N LEU A 81 -5.53 -21.33 3.72
CA LEU A 81 -4.20 -20.73 3.67
C LEU A 81 -3.19 -21.43 4.58
N ASP A 82 -3.65 -22.14 5.61
CA ASP A 82 -2.78 -22.67 6.66
C ASP A 82 -1.81 -23.72 6.09
N GLN A 83 -2.25 -24.54 5.14
CA GLN A 83 -1.41 -25.52 4.45
C GLN A 83 -0.28 -24.87 3.62
N TYR A 84 -0.43 -23.60 3.23
CA TYR A 84 0.53 -22.87 2.41
C TYR A 84 1.49 -22.00 3.24
N THR A 85 1.23 -21.84 4.53
CA THR A 85 2.07 -21.08 5.46
C THR A 85 3.56 -21.46 5.41
N PRO A 86 3.93 -22.77 5.38
CA PRO A 86 5.34 -23.16 5.33
C PRO A 86 6.11 -22.64 4.11
N TYR A 87 5.44 -22.36 2.98
CA TYR A 87 6.09 -21.81 1.78
C TYR A 87 6.46 -20.33 1.91
N CYS A 88 5.99 -19.64 2.95
CA CYS A 88 6.33 -18.25 3.22
C CYS A 88 7.62 -18.10 4.05
N ASP A 89 8.12 -19.20 4.64
CA ASP A 89 9.35 -19.19 5.41
C ASP A 89 10.56 -18.98 4.49
N GLY A 90 11.41 -18.00 4.83
CA GLY A 90 12.53 -17.58 3.99
C GLY A 90 12.17 -16.99 2.62
N CYS A 91 10.88 -16.71 2.35
CA CYS A 91 10.47 -16.08 1.09
C CYS A 91 11.00 -14.64 1.01
N PRO A 92 11.71 -14.24 -0.07
CA PRO A 92 12.30 -12.90 -0.15
C PRO A 92 11.26 -11.78 -0.30
N ALA A 93 10.04 -12.12 -0.75
CA ALA A 93 8.92 -11.17 -0.80
C ALA A 93 8.18 -11.07 0.54
N ASN A 94 8.53 -11.86 1.56
CA ASN A 94 7.91 -11.79 2.86
C ASN A 94 8.51 -10.66 3.70
N ARG A 95 7.90 -9.48 3.65
CA ARG A 95 8.40 -8.29 4.35
C ARG A 95 8.20 -8.31 5.86
N THR A 96 7.19 -9.02 6.36
CA THR A 96 6.83 -9.00 7.79
C THR A 96 7.47 -10.16 8.58
N GLY A 97 7.97 -11.19 7.88
CA GLY A 97 8.35 -12.46 8.49
C GLY A 97 7.16 -13.33 8.89
N GLU A 98 5.93 -12.86 8.69
CA GLU A 98 4.70 -13.60 8.96
C GLU A 98 4.17 -14.24 7.66
N PRO A 99 3.34 -15.29 7.75
CA PRO A 99 2.78 -15.92 6.56
C PRO A 99 2.03 -14.92 5.68
N PHE A 100 2.29 -14.96 4.37
CA PHE A 100 1.74 -14.02 3.38
C PHE A 100 2.11 -12.55 3.58
N GLY A 101 3.22 -12.25 4.27
CA GLY A 101 3.71 -10.87 4.46
C GLY A 101 4.01 -10.09 3.17
N CYS A 102 3.99 -10.73 2.00
CA CYS A 102 4.04 -10.04 0.69
C CYS A 102 2.80 -9.18 0.38
N VAL A 103 1.71 -9.35 1.12
CA VAL A 103 0.47 -8.56 1.03
C VAL A 103 0.46 -7.51 2.13
N GLY A 104 0.00 -6.30 1.84
CA GLY A 104 -0.21 -5.25 2.83
C GLY A 104 -1.36 -4.34 2.44
N PHE A 105 -1.68 -3.41 3.32
CA PHE A 105 -2.75 -2.45 3.09
C PHE A 105 -2.45 -1.10 3.75
N ILE A 106 -3.12 -0.06 3.28
CA ILE A 106 -3.15 1.28 3.88
C ILE A 106 -4.61 1.59 4.19
N GLN A 107 -4.94 1.78 5.47
CA GLN A 107 -6.31 1.98 5.90
C GLN A 107 -6.84 3.36 5.53
N TYR A 108 -8.14 3.38 5.19
CA TYR A 108 -8.90 4.61 5.12
C TYR A 108 -9.62 4.90 6.45
N PRO A 109 -9.81 6.17 6.83
CA PRO A 109 -9.32 7.36 6.12
C PRO A 109 -7.80 7.56 6.26
N ILE A 110 -7.14 8.03 5.21
CA ILE A 110 -5.75 8.46 5.26
C ILE A 110 -5.66 9.70 6.14
N SER A 111 -4.83 9.64 7.18
CA SER A 111 -4.71 10.74 8.14
C SER A 111 -4.02 11.97 7.54
N LEU A 112 -4.36 13.14 8.08
CA LEU A 112 -3.71 14.39 7.71
C LEU A 112 -2.20 14.35 8.02
N ALA A 113 -1.80 13.68 9.11
CA ALA A 113 -0.41 13.55 9.49
C ALA A 113 0.39 12.69 8.50
N ALA A 114 -0.21 11.62 7.98
CA ALA A 114 0.41 10.77 6.96
C ALA A 114 0.57 11.51 5.62
N GLU A 115 -0.41 12.31 5.22
CA GLU A 115 -0.30 13.17 4.04
C GLU A 115 0.85 14.19 4.18
N ALA A 116 0.91 14.86 5.33
CA ALA A 116 1.98 15.81 5.63
C ALA A 116 3.35 15.13 5.66
N TRP A 117 3.41 13.92 6.22
CA TRP A 117 4.62 13.10 6.26
C TRP A 117 5.09 12.76 4.84
N LEU A 118 4.21 12.27 3.95
CA LEU A 118 4.53 11.96 2.55
C LEU A 118 5.10 13.17 1.82
N LEU A 119 4.43 14.32 1.93
CA LEU A 119 4.89 15.56 1.31
C LEU A 119 6.27 15.97 1.82
N LYS A 120 6.54 15.80 3.12
CA LYS A 120 7.84 16.12 3.74
C LYS A 120 8.99 15.26 3.21
N GLN A 121 8.70 14.07 2.69
CA GLN A 121 9.74 13.20 2.15
C GLN A 121 10.28 13.70 0.81
N LEU A 122 9.48 14.41 0.01
CA LEU A 122 9.85 14.83 -1.36
C LEU A 122 11.19 15.58 -1.45
N PRO A 123 11.96 15.42 -2.55
CA PRO A 123 13.22 16.09 -2.79
C PRO A 123 13.06 17.60 -2.80
N VAL A 124 14.05 18.28 -2.23
CA VAL A 124 14.18 19.74 -2.25
C VAL A 124 15.17 20.16 -3.34
N PRO A 125 15.25 21.44 -3.74
CA PRO A 125 16.17 21.88 -4.79
C PRO A 125 17.66 21.51 -4.58
N ASP A 126 18.07 21.31 -3.32
CA ASP A 126 19.42 20.85 -2.97
C ASP A 126 19.67 19.39 -3.44
N ASP A 127 18.63 18.56 -3.56
CA ASP A 127 18.64 17.24 -4.20
C ASP A 127 18.51 17.38 -5.73
N THR A 128 19.35 18.22 -6.35
CA THR A 128 19.08 18.83 -7.68
C THR A 128 18.62 17.85 -8.76
N LEU A 129 19.29 16.71 -8.94
CA LEU A 129 18.93 15.73 -9.97
C LEU A 129 17.55 15.09 -9.71
N VAL A 130 17.32 14.61 -8.49
CA VAL A 130 16.08 13.93 -8.11
C VAL A 130 14.91 14.92 -8.09
N TRP A 131 15.13 16.15 -7.65
CA TRP A 131 14.14 17.22 -7.70
C TRP A 131 13.77 17.61 -9.13
N LEU A 132 14.74 17.72 -10.05
CA LEU A 132 14.48 17.98 -11.47
C LEU A 132 13.64 16.86 -12.09
N LEU A 133 13.96 15.60 -11.79
CA LEU A 133 13.20 14.45 -12.28
C LEU A 133 11.77 14.43 -11.74
N LEU A 134 11.55 14.73 -10.46
CA LEU A 134 10.21 14.86 -9.90
C LEU A 134 9.42 15.96 -10.60
N LYS A 135 10.02 17.15 -10.72
CA LYS A 135 9.40 18.31 -11.36
C LYS A 135 9.02 18.01 -12.81
N GLN A 136 9.94 17.42 -13.58
CA GLN A 136 9.70 17.03 -14.96
C GLN A 136 8.60 15.97 -15.04
N GLY A 137 8.64 14.94 -14.18
CA GLY A 137 7.61 13.91 -14.14
C GLY A 137 6.21 14.49 -13.90
N VAL A 138 6.05 15.35 -12.89
CA VAL A 138 4.76 15.99 -12.59
C VAL A 138 4.27 16.88 -13.73
N GLN A 139 5.17 17.66 -14.34
CA GLN A 139 4.81 18.61 -15.40
C GLN A 139 4.54 17.95 -16.76
N GLU A 140 5.36 16.98 -17.17
CA GLU A 140 5.26 16.33 -18.48
C GLU A 140 4.19 15.23 -18.51
N LEU A 141 4.01 14.50 -17.40
CA LEU A 141 2.99 13.46 -17.30
C LEU A 141 1.62 14.02 -16.91
N GLY A 142 1.56 15.32 -16.59
CA GLY A 142 0.31 16.05 -16.39
C GLY A 142 -0.42 15.64 -15.12
N TYR A 143 0.29 15.28 -14.06
CA TYR A 143 -0.33 14.98 -12.77
C TYR A 143 -0.90 16.27 -12.20
N ASP A 144 -2.22 16.45 -12.31
CA ASP A 144 -2.95 17.62 -11.83
C ASP A 144 -3.69 17.35 -10.51
N GLY A 145 -3.77 16.08 -10.09
CA GLY A 145 -4.45 15.64 -8.88
C GLY A 145 -5.97 15.70 -8.97
N ALA A 146 -6.57 15.93 -10.15
CA ALA A 146 -8.01 16.12 -10.29
C ALA A 146 -8.79 14.87 -9.86
N GLN A 147 -8.33 13.68 -10.26
CA GLN A 147 -8.97 12.41 -9.89
C GLN A 147 -8.97 12.19 -8.37
N VAL A 148 -7.89 12.55 -7.68
CA VAL A 148 -7.83 12.44 -6.21
C VAL A 148 -8.66 13.53 -5.53
N ALA A 149 -8.74 14.73 -6.11
CA ALA A 149 -9.56 15.80 -5.59
C ALA A 149 -11.05 15.42 -5.55
N GLU A 150 -11.54 14.65 -6.53
CA GLU A 150 -12.92 14.13 -6.54
C GLU A 150 -13.19 13.16 -5.38
N LEU A 151 -12.15 12.49 -4.86
CA LEU A 151 -12.25 11.60 -3.70
C LEU A 151 -12.31 12.36 -2.37
N ARG A 152 -12.09 13.68 -2.35
CA ARG A 152 -12.08 14.52 -1.13
C ARG A 152 -13.41 15.24 -0.90
N THR A 153 -14.49 14.49 -0.78
CA THR A 153 -15.78 15.06 -0.34
C THR A 153 -15.92 14.95 1.17
N ALA A 154 -16.72 15.83 1.80
CA ALA A 154 -16.90 15.83 3.26
C ALA A 154 -17.49 14.52 3.83
N GLU A 155 -18.14 13.72 2.98
CA GLU A 155 -18.72 12.41 3.33
C GLU A 155 -17.86 11.24 2.84
N SER A 156 -16.71 11.53 2.21
CA SER A 156 -15.82 10.52 1.68
C SER A 156 -15.09 9.77 2.79
N PRO A 157 -14.99 8.43 2.70
CA PRO A 157 -14.24 7.65 3.66
C PRO A 157 -12.72 7.68 3.41
N TYR A 158 -12.23 8.25 2.30
CA TYR A 158 -10.85 8.06 1.85
C TYR A 158 -9.81 8.91 2.60
N PHE A 159 -10.15 10.15 2.97
CA PHE A 159 -9.22 11.10 3.59
C PHE A 159 -9.84 11.67 4.87
N GLU A 160 -9.01 11.90 5.89
CA GLU A 160 -9.46 12.51 7.15
C GLU A 160 -9.87 13.98 6.93
N SER A 161 -9.23 14.65 5.96
CA SER A 161 -9.49 16.04 5.60
C SER A 161 -9.89 16.19 4.14
N ALA A 162 -10.92 17.00 3.90
CA ALA A 162 -11.29 17.46 2.56
C ALA A 162 -10.28 18.48 2.00
N ASP A 163 -9.55 19.19 2.88
CA ASP A 163 -8.53 20.15 2.47
C ASP A 163 -7.31 19.44 1.89
N THR A 164 -6.78 19.98 0.80
CA THR A 164 -5.58 19.46 0.15
C THR A 164 -4.33 20.13 0.74
N LEU A 165 -3.34 19.33 1.13
CA LEU A 165 -2.04 19.83 1.55
C LEU A 165 -1.16 20.15 0.34
N ALA A 166 -0.27 21.13 0.46
CA ALA A 166 0.70 21.46 -0.56
C ALA A 166 2.06 21.77 0.04
N ARG A 167 3.13 21.42 -0.69
CA ARG A 167 4.50 21.74 -0.33
C ARG A 167 5.17 22.51 -1.47
N THR A 168 5.82 23.61 -1.11
CA THR A 168 6.68 24.38 -2.01
C THR A 168 8.09 23.81 -1.97
N LEU A 169 8.62 23.46 -3.14
CA LEU A 169 9.94 22.86 -3.38
C LEU A 169 10.73 23.79 -4.31
N GLY A 170 11.17 24.94 -3.78
CA GLY A 170 11.75 26.02 -4.59
C GLY A 170 10.66 26.79 -5.34
N GLU A 171 10.77 26.86 -6.67
CA GLU A 171 9.76 27.48 -7.55
C GLU A 171 8.64 26.53 -7.98
N PHE A 172 8.72 25.25 -7.59
CA PHE A 172 7.75 24.22 -7.89
C PHE A 172 6.85 23.96 -6.66
N GLN A 173 5.54 23.81 -6.86
CA GLN A 173 4.61 23.41 -5.81
C GLN A 173 3.96 22.09 -6.19
N ILE A 174 3.85 21.20 -5.20
CA ILE A 174 3.19 19.90 -5.36
C ILE A 174 2.17 19.71 -4.25
N THR A 175 1.01 19.18 -4.61
CA THR A 175 -0.10 18.89 -3.70
C THR A 175 -0.09 17.44 -3.26
N SER A 176 -0.75 17.13 -2.14
CA SER A 176 -0.95 15.74 -1.73
C SER A 176 -1.76 14.97 -2.78
N ASN A 177 -2.74 15.60 -3.45
CA ASN A 177 -3.49 14.97 -4.55
C ASN A 177 -2.60 14.49 -5.69
N GLN A 178 -1.64 15.31 -6.13
CA GLN A 178 -0.68 14.91 -7.16
C GLN A 178 0.23 13.77 -6.69
N VAL A 179 0.61 13.76 -5.41
CA VAL A 179 1.37 12.66 -4.80
C VAL A 179 0.57 11.35 -4.83
N PHE A 180 -0.71 11.39 -4.43
CA PHE A 180 -1.58 10.21 -4.45
C PHE A 180 -1.85 9.72 -5.87
N GLU A 181 -2.07 10.63 -6.82
CA GLU A 181 -2.24 10.28 -8.23
C GLU A 181 -1.00 9.56 -8.77
N MET A 182 0.19 10.13 -8.51
CA MET A 182 1.47 9.57 -8.93
C MET A 182 1.71 8.17 -8.35
N ILE A 183 1.35 7.92 -7.09
CA ILE A 183 1.59 6.62 -6.45
C ILE A 183 0.53 5.59 -6.83
N PHE A 184 -0.76 5.96 -6.84
CA PHE A 184 -1.87 5.00 -6.78
C PHE A 184 -2.75 4.95 -8.02
N LEU A 185 -2.80 6.00 -8.86
CA LEU A 185 -3.76 6.08 -9.97
C LEU A 185 -3.15 5.75 -11.34
N LEU A 186 -1.88 5.35 -11.39
CA LEU A 186 -1.19 4.96 -12.63
C LEU A 186 -1.20 3.45 -12.90
N GLY A 187 -2.00 2.69 -12.14
CA GLY A 187 -2.06 1.23 -12.17
C GLY A 187 -0.94 0.58 -11.33
N HIS A 188 -0.68 -0.71 -11.58
CA HIS A 188 0.35 -1.44 -10.83
C HIS A 188 1.74 -0.84 -11.02
N ILE A 189 2.50 -0.74 -9.93
CA ILE A 189 3.81 -0.09 -9.94
C ILE A 189 4.85 -1.05 -10.50
N GLN A 190 5.35 -0.73 -11.70
CA GLN A 190 6.43 -1.49 -12.35
C GLN A 190 7.78 -1.23 -11.66
N PRO A 191 8.77 -2.15 -11.77
CA PRO A 191 10.07 -1.99 -11.09
C PRO A 191 10.80 -0.67 -11.38
N HIS A 192 10.68 -0.12 -12.60
CA HIS A 192 11.30 1.16 -12.92
C HIS A 192 10.64 2.32 -12.17
N HIS A 193 9.31 2.35 -12.14
CA HIS A 193 8.56 3.34 -11.38
C HIS A 193 8.80 3.19 -9.87
N ALA A 194 8.92 1.95 -9.37
CA ALA A 194 9.27 1.68 -7.98
C ALA A 194 10.60 2.33 -7.57
N GLY A 195 11.66 2.14 -8.38
CA GLY A 195 12.96 2.79 -8.14
C GLY A 195 12.86 4.31 -8.06
N MET A 196 12.11 4.93 -8.98
CA MET A 196 11.89 6.38 -8.98
C MET A 196 11.12 6.86 -7.75
N LEU A 197 10.06 6.16 -7.35
CA LEU A 197 9.30 6.49 -6.14
C LEU A 197 10.17 6.35 -4.89
N LEU A 198 11.01 5.32 -4.80
CA LEU A 198 11.92 5.15 -3.65
C LEU A 198 12.89 6.34 -3.51
N LEU A 199 13.39 6.89 -4.63
CA LEU A 199 14.19 8.11 -4.65
C LEU A 199 13.36 9.35 -4.28
N PHE A 200 12.20 9.53 -4.91
CA PHE A 200 11.31 10.68 -4.67
C PHE A 200 10.83 10.76 -3.24
N PHE A 201 10.62 9.63 -2.58
CA PHE A 201 10.21 9.61 -1.18
C PHE A 201 11.38 9.36 -0.22
N HIS A 202 12.64 9.38 -0.64
CA HIS A 202 13.76 9.19 0.30
C HIS A 202 13.68 7.85 1.09
N ALA A 203 13.08 6.83 0.48
CA ALA A 203 13.10 5.48 1.02
C ALA A 203 14.48 4.82 0.81
N ILE A 204 15.23 5.32 -0.17
CA ILE A 204 16.66 5.07 -0.39
C ILE A 204 17.40 6.41 -0.51
N ALA A 205 18.73 6.38 -0.39
CA ALA A 205 19.56 7.58 -0.49
C ALA A 205 19.43 8.26 -1.87
N ARG A 206 19.53 9.60 -1.88
CA ARG A 206 19.49 10.44 -3.09
C ARG A 206 20.85 10.93 -3.56
N ASP A 207 21.88 10.71 -2.75
CA ASP A 207 23.26 11.04 -3.08
C ASP A 207 23.80 9.99 -4.06
N LEU A 208 23.26 10.06 -5.29
CA LEU A 208 23.54 9.17 -6.39
C LEU A 208 23.94 10.01 -7.60
N GLU A 209 24.90 9.51 -8.35
CA GLU A 209 25.28 10.11 -9.62
C GLU A 209 24.19 9.89 -10.68
N ALA A 210 24.19 10.73 -11.72
CA ALA A 210 23.18 10.66 -12.78
C ALA A 210 23.12 9.28 -13.46
N ASP A 211 24.28 8.63 -13.63
CA ASP A 211 24.35 7.28 -14.23
C ASP A 211 23.71 6.22 -13.33
N GLU A 212 23.87 6.33 -12.01
CA GLU A 212 23.25 5.42 -11.04
C GLU A 212 21.73 5.59 -11.04
N ILE A 213 21.22 6.82 -11.11
CA ILE A 213 19.78 7.08 -11.18
C ILE A 213 19.19 6.51 -12.49
N MET A 214 19.86 6.71 -13.62
CA MET A 214 19.39 6.19 -14.91
C MET A 214 19.37 4.66 -14.97
N HIS A 215 20.23 4.00 -14.20
CA HIS A 215 20.34 2.55 -14.09
C HIS A 215 19.80 1.99 -12.77
N ILE A 216 18.95 2.75 -12.07
CA ILE A 216 18.37 2.32 -10.78
C ILE A 216 17.56 1.03 -10.91
N THR A 217 17.08 0.69 -12.11
CA THR A 217 16.37 -0.57 -12.38
C THR A 217 16.99 -1.27 -13.61
N PRO A 218 17.23 -2.59 -13.57
CA PRO A 218 16.95 -3.50 -12.46
C PRO A 218 17.86 -3.22 -11.26
N ALA A 219 17.34 -3.49 -10.06
CA ALA A 219 18.13 -3.38 -8.84
C ALA A 219 19.36 -4.32 -8.90
N PRO A 220 20.50 -3.90 -8.35
CA PRO A 220 21.67 -4.77 -8.26
C PRO A 220 21.42 -5.96 -7.31
N VAL A 221 22.19 -7.04 -7.43
CA VAL A 221 22.00 -8.26 -6.62
C VAL A 221 22.17 -7.96 -5.12
N ASP A 222 23.04 -7.01 -4.79
CA ASP A 222 23.37 -6.50 -3.48
C ASP A 222 22.68 -5.15 -3.18
N PHE A 223 21.48 -4.91 -3.74
CA PHE A 223 20.73 -3.66 -3.54
C PHE A 223 20.52 -3.29 -2.07
N ALA A 224 20.43 -4.28 -1.18
CA ALA A 224 20.31 -4.07 0.26
C ALA A 224 21.53 -3.36 0.87
N GLU A 225 22.72 -3.60 0.33
CA GLU A 225 23.97 -2.98 0.78
C GLU A 225 24.20 -1.64 0.08
N GLN A 226 23.94 -1.57 -1.23
CA GLN A 226 24.17 -0.36 -2.04
C GLN A 226 23.10 0.73 -1.79
N HIS A 227 21.85 0.32 -1.61
CA HIS A 227 20.71 1.21 -1.42
C HIS A 227 19.91 0.77 -0.19
N PRO A 228 20.46 0.94 1.04
CA PRO A 228 19.77 0.53 2.25
C PRO A 228 18.43 1.26 2.41
N PHE A 229 17.40 0.52 2.85
CA PHE A 229 16.10 1.10 3.14
C PHE A 229 16.18 2.02 4.38
N LEU A 230 15.75 3.28 4.21
CA LEU A 230 15.99 4.32 5.19
C LEU A 230 14.89 4.44 6.25
N TYR A 231 13.66 4.04 5.95
CA TYR A 231 12.58 4.20 6.91
C TYR A 231 12.64 3.19 8.04
N GLN A 232 12.43 3.69 9.24
CA GLN A 232 12.33 2.90 10.46
C GLN A 232 10.97 3.15 11.13
N PRO A 233 10.41 2.16 11.84
CA PRO A 233 9.25 2.37 12.70
C PRO A 233 9.53 3.48 13.70
N ASP A 234 8.61 4.44 13.82
CA ASP A 234 8.69 5.50 14.82
C ASP A 234 7.47 5.38 15.76
N PRO A 235 7.65 5.30 17.09
CA PRO A 235 6.53 5.29 18.04
C PRO A 235 5.60 6.51 17.94
N ALA A 236 6.05 7.60 17.32
CA ALA A 236 5.23 8.79 17.05
C ALA A 236 4.45 8.71 15.74
N ASP A 237 4.67 7.68 14.90
CA ASP A 237 3.87 7.46 13.70
C ASP A 237 2.42 7.16 14.11
N ASP A 238 1.48 7.75 13.39
CA ASP A 238 0.12 7.24 13.41
C ASP A 238 0.00 5.99 12.53
N THR A 239 -1.18 5.36 12.58
CA THR A 239 -1.44 4.09 11.87
C THR A 239 -1.08 4.20 10.39
N THR A 240 -1.62 5.21 9.69
CA THR A 240 -1.45 5.33 8.24
C THR A 240 -0.02 5.74 7.85
N THR A 241 0.69 6.51 8.67
CA THR A 241 2.12 6.81 8.45
C THR A 241 2.96 5.54 8.54
N SER A 242 2.72 4.72 9.56
CA SER A 242 3.38 3.42 9.71
C SER A 242 3.06 2.50 8.52
N GLU A 243 1.81 2.49 8.04
CA GLU A 243 1.40 1.73 6.86
C GLU A 243 2.07 2.23 5.57
N PHE A 244 2.25 3.55 5.37
CA PHE A 244 3.03 4.06 4.24
C PHE A 244 4.49 3.62 4.31
N LYS A 245 5.12 3.60 5.48
CA LYS A 245 6.49 3.06 5.63
C LYS A 245 6.54 1.58 5.22
N GLN A 246 5.53 0.80 5.60
CA GLN A 246 5.41 -0.61 5.19
C GLN A 246 5.12 -0.77 3.69
N PHE A 247 4.37 0.15 3.09
CA PHE A 247 4.16 0.22 1.65
C PHE A 247 5.47 0.48 0.90
N PHE A 248 6.27 1.47 1.35
CA PHE A 248 7.57 1.73 0.75
C PHE A 248 8.56 0.58 0.96
N LEU A 249 8.49 -0.15 2.07
CA LEU A 249 9.27 -1.38 2.25
C LEU A 249 8.85 -2.46 1.25
N ALA A 250 7.55 -2.63 1.00
CA ALA A 250 7.08 -3.56 -0.01
C ALA A 250 7.51 -3.15 -1.43
N LEU A 251 7.45 -1.85 -1.72
CA LEU A 251 7.93 -1.26 -2.97
C LEU A 251 9.44 -1.50 -3.16
N TYR A 252 10.21 -1.33 -2.09
CA TYR A 252 11.65 -1.58 -2.06
C TYR A 252 12.00 -3.04 -2.36
N LEU A 253 11.29 -3.99 -1.74
CA LEU A 253 11.47 -5.42 -2.03
C LEU A 253 11.01 -5.79 -3.43
N ALA A 254 9.89 -5.24 -3.92
CA ALA A 254 9.42 -5.46 -5.29
C ALA A 254 10.44 -4.98 -6.33
N TRP A 255 11.00 -3.78 -6.12
CA TRP A 255 12.09 -3.23 -6.91
C TRP A 255 13.35 -4.13 -6.87
N GLY A 256 13.79 -4.52 -5.68
CA GLY A 256 14.93 -5.42 -5.47
C GLY A 256 14.78 -6.79 -6.15
N LEU A 257 13.56 -7.33 -6.15
CA LEU A 257 13.21 -8.60 -6.80
C LEU A 257 12.87 -8.45 -8.29
N ASN A 258 12.87 -7.21 -8.80
CA ASN A 258 12.49 -6.86 -10.17
C ASN A 258 11.11 -7.42 -10.56
N VAL A 259 10.12 -7.27 -9.67
CA VAL A 259 8.72 -7.66 -9.90
C VAL A 259 7.79 -6.47 -9.67
N PRO A 260 6.60 -6.42 -10.31
CA PRO A 260 5.62 -5.39 -10.05
C PRO A 260 5.10 -5.41 -8.60
N LEU A 261 4.71 -4.24 -8.10
CA LEU A 261 3.83 -4.12 -6.94
C LEU A 261 2.40 -3.90 -7.43
N LEU A 262 1.53 -4.88 -7.22
CA LEU A 262 0.12 -4.80 -7.57
C LEU A 262 -0.60 -3.89 -6.57
N LEU A 263 -1.61 -3.17 -7.06
CA LEU A 263 -2.43 -2.24 -6.31
C LEU A 263 -3.90 -2.55 -6.54
N ASP A 264 -4.69 -2.55 -5.48
CA ASP A 264 -6.16 -2.59 -5.46
C ASP A 264 -6.60 -1.33 -4.67
N VAL A 265 -7.01 -0.29 -5.41
CA VAL A 265 -7.19 1.11 -4.95
C VAL A 265 -8.65 1.56 -5.01
#